data_AF-A0A544TWK6-F1
#
_entry.id   AF-A0A544TWK6-F1
#
_cell.length_a   1.000
_cell.length_b   1.000
_cell.length_c   1.000
_cell.angle_alpha   90.00
_cell.angle_beta   90.00
_cell.angle_gamma   90.00
#
_symmetry.space_group_name_H-M   'P 1'
#
loop_
_entity.id
_entity.type
_entity.pdbx_description
1 polymer ?
#
loop_
_entity_poly.entity_id
_entity_poly.type
_entity_poly.pdbx_seq_one_letter_code
_entity_poly.pdbx_strand_id
1 'polypeptide(L)' 'MRTIQTELIEKGLKQPLIQEIDEKNTKTSKQIKERLTRRDIEDLMGCNRQTYQRVGGAIRNKRVGGI' A
#
# COMPACT_ATOMS: atom_id res chain seq x y z
N MET A 1 34.97 36.86 25.39
CA MET A 1 35.60 36.45 24.12
C MET A 1 34.53 35.80 23.26
N ARG A 2 34.29 36.29 22.03
CA ARG A 2 33.35 35.64 21.10
C ARG A 2 34.08 34.48 20.41
N THR A 3 33.39 33.38 20.14
CA THR A 3 33.97 32.21 19.47
C THR A 3 33.44 32.15 18.03
N ILE A 4 34.19 31.47 17.15
CA ILE A 4 33.74 31.23 15.77
C ILE A 4 32.38 30.54 15.77
N GLN A 5 32.11 29.65 16.73
CA GLN A 5 30.84 28.94 16.83
C GLN A 5 29.66 29.88 17.09
N THR A 6 29.83 30.89 17.95
CA THR A 6 28.76 31.85 18.26
C THR A 6 28.44 32.74 17.06
N GLU A 7 29.45 33.18 16.31
CA GLU A 7 29.25 34.00 15.11
C GLU A 7 28.58 33.22 13.96
N LEU A 8 28.90 31.93 13.83
CA LEU A 8 28.27 31.06 12.83
C LEU A 8 26.79 30.81 13.15
N ILE A 9 26.42 30.74 14.43
CA ILE A 9 25.01 30.61 14.86
C ILE A 9 24.28 31.94 14.63
N GLU A 10 24.86 33.08 15.03
CA GLU A 10 24.26 34.42 14.80
C GLU A 10 24.02 34.73 13.32
N LYS A 11 24.95 34.30 12.44
CA LYS A 11 24.81 34.46 10.98
C LYS A 11 23.88 33.42 10.34
N GLY A 12 23.31 32.51 11.11
CA GLY A 12 22.42 31.44 10.62
C GLY A 12 23.12 30.37 9.78
N LEU A 13 24.46 30.33 9.77
CA LEU A 13 25.27 29.36 9.01
C LEU A 13 25.38 28.01 9.72
N LYS A 14 25.05 27.96 11.02
CA LYS A 14 25.02 26.75 11.83
C LYS A 14 23.74 26.74 12.65
N GLN A 15 22.90 25.72 12.47
CA GLN A 15 21.76 25.50 13.36
C GLN A 15 22.27 25.03 14.73
N PRO A 16 21.85 25.66 15.85
CA PRO A 16 22.07 25.09 17.17
C PRO A 16 21.33 23.75 17.25
N LEU A 17 21.97 22.75 17.85
CA LEU A 17 21.47 21.37 17.95
C LEU A 17 20.34 21.24 18.98
N ILE A 18 19.44 22.21 19.04
CA ILE A 18 18.21 22.13 19.82
C ILE A 18 17.12 21.83 18.79
N GLN A 19 17.17 20.60 18.28
CA GLN A 19 16.00 19.98 17.70
C GLN A 19 15.09 19.69 18.91
N GLU A 20 14.31 20.69 19.31
CA GLU A 20 13.00 20.39 19.88
C GLU A 20 12.35 19.46 18.88
N ILE A 21 12.20 18.20 19.30
CA ILE A 21 11.51 17.19 18.54
C ILE A 21 10.05 17.66 18.57
N ASP A 22 9.72 18.57 17.66
CA ASP A 22 8.36 18.70 17.16
C ASP A 22 8.03 17.31 16.63
N GLU A 23 7.44 16.48 17.48
CA GLU A 23 6.78 15.25 17.10
C GLU A 23 5.61 15.62 16.19
N LYS A 24 5.92 16.04 14.96
CA LYS A 24 4.96 16.06 13.86
C LYS A 24 4.42 14.65 13.82
N ASN A 25 3.14 14.51 14.16
CA ASN A 25 2.43 13.24 14.18
C ASN A 25 2.41 12.69 12.75
N THR A 26 3.48 12.01 12.34
CA THR A 26 3.67 11.36 11.05
C THR A 26 2.89 10.05 10.99
N LYS A 27 1.66 10.04 11.54
CA LYS A 27 0.68 9.03 11.19
C LYS A 27 0.25 9.28 9.74
N THR A 28 1.16 8.99 8.82
CA THR A 28 0.80 8.47 7.52
C THR A 28 0.03 7.19 7.84
N SER A 29 -1.30 7.26 7.76
CA SER A 29 -2.15 6.08 7.75
C SER A 29 -1.41 5.03 6.94
N LYS A 30 -1.00 3.92 7.58
CA LYS A 30 -0.20 2.87 6.95
C LYS A 30 -0.87 2.58 5.61
N GLN A 31 -0.27 3.04 4.51
CA GLN A 31 -0.77 2.73 3.18
C GLN A 31 -0.75 1.20 3.13
N ILE A 32 -1.95 0.63 3.12
CA ILE A 32 -2.10 -0.81 3.02
C ILE A 32 -1.42 -1.15 1.71
N LYS A 33 -0.30 -1.89 1.77
CA LYS A 33 0.33 -2.46 0.57
C LYS A 33 -0.79 -3.13 -0.20
N GLU A 34 -1.01 -2.72 -1.45
CA GLU A 34 -2.01 -3.32 -2.32
C GLU A 34 -1.83 -4.83 -2.28
N ARG A 35 -2.77 -5.52 -1.63
CA ARG A 35 -2.78 -6.96 -1.48
C ARG A 35 -4.05 -7.44 -2.15
N LEU A 36 -3.87 -8.31 -3.14
CA LEU A 36 -4.97 -9.04 -3.73
C LEU A 36 -5.66 -9.83 -2.62
N THR A 37 -6.97 -9.68 -2.54
CA THR A 37 -7.78 -10.54 -1.69
C THR A 37 -7.81 -11.94 -2.28
N ARG A 38 -8.22 -12.92 -1.48
CA ARG A 38 -8.42 -14.29 -1.97
C ARG A 38 -9.34 -14.34 -3.19
N ARG A 39 -10.39 -13.52 -3.20
CA ARG A 39 -11.33 -13.40 -4.33
C ARG A 39 -10.63 -12.89 -5.59
N ASP A 40 -9.79 -11.86 -5.45
CA ASP A 40 -9.05 -11.31 -6.58
C ASP A 40 -8.07 -12.33 -7.17
N ILE A 41 -7.45 -13.14 -6.31
CA ILE A 41 -6.59 -14.26 -6.74
C ILE A 41 -7.42 -15.33 -7.47
N GLU A 42 -8.56 -15.74 -6.91
CA GLU A 42 -9.43 -16.74 -7.54
C GLU A 42 -9.98 -16.26 -8.90
N ASP A 43 -10.30 -14.97 -9.02
CA ASP A 43 -10.77 -14.36 -10.25
C ASP A 43 -9.62 -14.25 -11.28
N LEU A 44 -8.42 -13.86 -10.85
CA LEU A 44 -7.21 -13.80 -11.68
C LEU A 44 -6.81 -15.19 -12.20
N MET A 45 -6.86 -16.20 -11.34
CA MET A 45 -6.56 -17.61 -11.68
C MET A 45 -7.69 -18.27 -12.48
N GLY A 46 -8.85 -17.61 -12.60
CA GLY A 46 -10.02 -18.13 -13.31
C GLY A 46 -10.70 -19.30 -12.59
N CYS A 47 -10.47 -19.48 -11.29
CA CYS A 47 -11.08 -20.53 -10.48
C CYS A 47 -12.61 -20.42 -10.45
N ASN A 48 -13.13 -19.18 -10.49
CA ASN A 48 -14.57 -18.89 -10.49
C ASN A 48 -15.14 -18.66 -11.90
N ARG A 49 -14.39 -19.00 -12.96
CA ARG A 49 -14.82 -18.75 -14.34
C ARG A 49 -15.97 -19.69 -14.70
N GLN A 50 -17.09 -19.11 -15.12
CA GLN A 50 -18.22 -19.89 -15.61
C GLN A 50 -17.80 -20.70 -16.84
N THR A 51 -18.10 -22.00 -16.81
CA THR A 51 -17.89 -22.88 -17.96
C THR A 51 -19.22 -23.17 -18.63
N TYR A 52 -19.20 -23.32 -19.95
CA TYR A 52 -20.41 -23.54 -20.74
C TYR A 52 -20.27 -24.82 -21.56
N GLN A 53 -21.39 -25.49 -21.79
CA GLN A 53 -21.46 -26.69 -22.60
C GLN A 53 -22.70 -26.63 -23.50
N ARG A 54 -22.65 -27.34 -24.63
CA ARG A 54 -23.82 -27.53 -25.49
C ARG A 54 -24.66 -28.69 -24.99
N VAL A 55 -25.95 -28.47 -24.81
CA VAL A 55 -26.93 -29.51 -24.44
C VAL A 55 -28.14 -29.37 -25.36
N GLY A 56 -28.31 -30.33 -26.27
CA GLY A 56 -29.42 -30.30 -27.24
C GLY A 56 -29.43 -29.05 -28.13
N GLY A 57 -28.26 -28.57 -28.55
CA GLY A 57 -28.12 -27.37 -29.41
C GLY A 57 -28.06 -26.04 -28.67
N ALA A 58 -28.54 -25.97 -27.42
CA ALA A 58 -28.47 -24.77 -26.58
C ALA A 58 -27.16 -24.70 -25.77
N ILE A 59 -26.62 -23.49 -25.57
CA ILE A 59 -25.49 -23.24 -24.67
C ILE A 59 -26.03 -23.16 -23.24
N ARG A 60 -25.51 -23.98 -22.33
CA ARG A 60 -25.88 -24.04 -20.91
C ARG A 60 -24.66 -23.95 -20.02
N ASN A 61 -24.81 -23.40 -18.82
CA ASN A 61 -23.75 -23.40 -17.82
C ASN A 61 -23.44 -24.84 -17.40
N LYS A 62 -22.16 -25.22 -17.45
CA LYS A 62 -21.67 -26.52 -17.02
C LYS A 62 -21.57 -26.48 -15.50
N ARG A 63 -22.55 -27.09 -14.83
CA ARG A 63 -22.51 -27.32 -13.38
C ARG A 63 -21.30 -28.19 -13.07
N VAL A 64 -20.27 -27.62 -12.44
CA VAL A 64 -19.20 -28.39 -11.84
C VAL A 64 -19.81 -29.00 -10.57
N GLY A 65 -19.97 -30.32 -10.54
CA GLY A 65 -20.46 -31.02 -9.36
C GLY A 65 -19.52 -30.73 -8.19
N GLY A 66 -20.08 -30.20 -7.09
CA GLY A 66 -19.33 -29.95 -5.87
C GLY A 66 -18.85 -31.28 -5.29
N ILE A 67 -17.55 -31.33 -4.96
CA ILE A 67 -16.98 -32.28 -4.01
C ILE A 67 -16.90 -31.55 -2.67
#